data_AF-A0A6N2KMS5-F1
#
_entry.id   AF-A0A6N2KMS5-F1
#
_cell.length_a   1.000
_cell.length_b   1.000
_cell.length_c   1.000
_cell.angle_alpha   90.00
_cell.angle_beta   90.00
_cell.angle_gamma   90.00
#
_symmetry.space_group_name_H-M   'P 1'
#
loop_
_entity.id
_entity.type
_entity.pdbx_description
1 polymer ?
#
loop_
_entity_poly.entity_id
_entity_poly.type
_entity_poly.pdbx_seq_one_letter_code
_entity_poly.pdbx_strand_id
1 'polypeptide(L)' 'MNEEQQEELCFFSVLLLHGTEANEVPVLIHNGKPICESLIAVQYIDEVWNNKSPLLPSDPYQRAQSRLWADFVDNKYR' A
#
# COMPACT_ATOMS: atom_id res chain seq x y z
N MET A 1 9.41 16.22 -21.35
CA MET A 1 8.87 15.20 -20.44
C MET A 1 7.81 15.88 -19.62
N ASN A 2 6.58 15.41 -19.64
CA ASN A 2 5.51 15.95 -18.81
C ASN A 2 5.60 15.37 -17.38
N GLU A 3 4.85 15.94 -16.44
CA GLU A 3 4.86 15.52 -15.03
C GLU A 3 4.47 14.04 -14.88
N GLU A 4 3.48 13.57 -15.64
CA GLU A 4 3.08 12.15 -15.68
C GLU A 4 4.22 11.20 -16.09
N GLN A 5 4.96 11.53 -17.16
CA GLN A 5 6.12 10.73 -17.58
C GLN A 5 7.24 10.75 -16.54
N GLN A 6 7.35 11.83 -15.76
CA GLN A 6 8.35 11.94 -14.71
C GLN A 6 7.96 11.13 -13.47
N GLU A 7 6.67 11.06 -13.15
CA GLU A 7 6.12 10.20 -12.10
C GLU A 7 6.25 8.71 -12.46
N GLU A 8 5.92 8.31 -13.70
CA GLU A 8 6.13 6.93 -14.18
C GLU A 8 7.61 6.52 -14.08
N LEU A 9 8.53 7.36 -14.53
CA LEU A 9 9.97 7.06 -14.44
C LEU A 9 10.46 6.99 -12.99
N CYS A 10 9.96 7.85 -12.12
CA CYS A 10 10.23 7.78 -10.68
C CYS A 10 9.71 6.45 -10.10
N PHE A 11 8.50 6.05 -10.47
CA PHE A 11 7.86 4.80 -10.07
C PHE A 11 8.63 3.56 -10.54
N PHE A 12 8.98 3.49 -11.84
CA PHE A 12 9.80 2.41 -12.38
C PHE A 12 11.19 2.35 -11.72
N SER A 13 11.81 3.51 -11.44
CA SER A 13 13.10 3.56 -10.75
C SER A 13 13.02 2.97 -9.33
N VAL A 14 11.92 3.22 -8.63
CA VAL A 14 11.67 2.74 -7.27
C VAL A 14 11.46 1.23 -7.25
N LEU A 15 10.67 0.70 -8.19
CA LEU A 15 10.46 -0.75 -8.36
C LEU A 15 11.77 -1.48 -8.67
N LEU A 16 12.55 -0.96 -9.62
CA LEU A 16 13.83 -1.56 -10.02
C LEU A 16 14.87 -1.51 -8.89
N LEU A 17 14.94 -0.42 -8.13
CA LEU A 17 15.87 -0.27 -7.01
C LEU A 17 15.55 -1.21 -5.84
N HIS A 18 14.27 -1.50 -5.60
CA HIS A 18 13.83 -2.31 -4.46
C HIS A 18 13.51 -3.76 -4.84
N GLY A 19 13.68 -4.14 -6.10
CA GLY A 19 13.51 -5.52 -6.57
C GLY A 19 12.06 -5.99 -6.57
N THR A 20 11.11 -5.07 -6.63
CA THR A 20 9.68 -5.38 -6.67
C THR A 20 9.20 -5.48 -8.12
N GLU A 21 8.30 -6.41 -8.42
CA GLU A 21 7.80 -6.60 -9.77
C GLU A 21 7.01 -5.36 -10.22
N ALA A 22 7.36 -4.80 -11.37
CA ALA A 22 6.85 -3.51 -11.85
C ALA A 22 5.34 -3.47 -12.14
N ASN A 23 4.66 -4.61 -12.02
CA ASN A 23 3.25 -4.77 -12.36
C ASN A 23 2.31 -4.66 -11.15
N GLU A 24 2.83 -4.52 -9.93
CA GLU A 24 2.00 -4.46 -8.71
C GLU A 24 1.77 -3.01 -8.26
N VAL A 25 1.00 -2.27 -9.06
CA VAL A 25 0.40 -0.99 -8.65
C VAL A 25 -0.76 -1.31 -7.69
N PRO A 26 -0.93 -0.56 -6.58
CA PRO A 26 -0.26 0.68 -6.19
C PRO A 26 1.02 0.52 -5.34
N VAL A 27 1.95 1.48 -5.47
CA VAL A 27 3.10 1.66 -4.57
C VAL A 27 2.95 2.97 -3.79
N LEU A 28 3.06 2.89 -2.46
CA LEU A 28 3.09 4.06 -1.57
C LEU A 28 4.54 4.46 -1.30
N ILE A 29 4.89 5.73 -1.51
CA ILE A 29 6.23 6.25 -1.18
C ILE A 29 6.10 7.21 0.02
N HIS A 30 6.70 6.87 1.15
CA HIS A 30 6.75 7.74 2.32
C HIS A 30 8.21 7.91 2.79
N ASN A 31 8.69 9.16 2.86
CA ASN A 31 10.08 9.50 3.22
C ASN A 31 11.13 8.79 2.35
N GLY A 32 10.86 8.70 1.04
CA GLY A 32 11.76 8.04 0.07
C GLY A 32 11.82 6.52 0.19
N LYS A 33 10.99 5.90 1.05
CA LYS A 33 10.89 4.45 1.19
C LYS A 33 9.61 3.96 0.51
N PRO A 34 9.69 3.02 -0.43
CA PRO A 34 8.51 2.43 -1.03
C PRO A 34 7.90 1.36 -0.13
N ILE A 35 6.58 1.29 -0.18
CA ILE A 35 5.74 0.22 0.36
C ILE A 35 4.91 -0.31 -0.81
N CYS A 36 5.17 -1.55 -1.18
CA CYS A 36 4.41 -2.28 -2.20
C CYS A 36 3.31 -3.10 -1.53
N GLU A 37 2.41 -3.66 -2.33
CA GLU A 37 1.16 -4.32 -1.92
C GLU A 37 0.10 -3.37 -1.34
N SER A 38 -1.05 -3.32 -2.00
CA SER A 38 -2.16 -2.41 -1.64
C SER A 38 -2.61 -2.60 -0.19
N LEU A 39 -2.80 -3.85 0.25
CA LEU A 39 -3.22 -4.17 1.62
C LEU A 39 -2.17 -3.82 2.67
N ILE A 40 -0.88 -3.88 2.31
CA ILE A 40 0.22 -3.50 3.20
C ILE A 40 0.31 -1.98 3.28
N ALA A 41 0.17 -1.28 2.15
CA ALA A 41 0.14 0.19 2.12
C ALA A 41 -1.00 0.77 2.97
N VAL A 42 -2.21 0.18 2.90
CA VAL A 42 -3.35 0.59 3.73
C VAL A 42 -3.06 0.39 5.22
N GLN A 43 -2.47 -0.75 5.60
CA GLN A 43 -2.09 -1.01 6.99
C GLN A 43 -1.02 -0.02 7.48
N TYR A 44 -0.02 0.28 6.64
CA TYR A 44 1.00 1.27 6.94
C TYR A 44 0.39 2.66 7.17
N ILE A 45 -0.55 3.09 6.32
CA ILE A 45 -1.25 4.36 6.48
C ILE A 45 -2.00 4.40 7.82
N ASP A 46 -2.72 3.33 8.14
CA ASP A 46 -3.45 3.22 9.40
C ASP A 46 -2.50 3.35 10.61
N GLU A 47 -1.35 2.68 10.58
CA GLU A 47 -0.38 2.70 11.68
C GLU A 47 0.30 4.08 11.84
N VAL A 48 0.66 4.74 10.74
CA VAL A 48 1.38 6.02 10.75
C VAL A 48 0.46 7.20 11.10
N TRP A 49 -0.79 7.18 10.63
CA TRP A 49 -1.76 8.28 10.81
C TRP A 49 -2.99 7.88 11.65
N ASN A 50 -2.82 6.92 12.58
CA ASN A 50 -3.89 6.41 13.46
C ASN A 50 -4.61 7.47 14.31
N ASN A 51 -4.01 8.65 14.51
CA ASN A 51 -4.50 9.66 15.42
C ASN A 51 -5.56 10.60 14.82
N LYS A 52 -5.72 10.62 13.49
CA LYS A 52 -6.68 11.50 12.80
C LYS A 52 -7.92 10.75 12.34
N SER A 53 -7.73 9.56 11.75
CA SER A 53 -8.81 8.78 11.16
C SER A 53 -8.37 7.31 11.04
N PRO A 54 -8.49 6.50 12.10
CA PRO A 54 -8.14 5.09 12.03
C PRO A 54 -9.03 4.37 11.01
N LEU A 55 -8.39 3.68 10.08
CA LEU A 55 -8.99 2.84 9.05
C LEU A 55 -9.41 1.49 9.61
N LEU A 56 -8.67 0.96 10.58
CA LEU A 56 -8.96 -0.32 11.21
C LEU A 56 -9.56 -0.16 12.62
N PRO A 57 -10.41 -1.10 13.06
CA PRO A 57 -10.88 -1.14 14.44
C PRO A 57 -9.73 -1.24 15.45
N SER A 58 -9.86 -0.58 16.59
CA SER A 58 -8.90 -0.71 17.70
C SER A 58 -8.98 -2.07 18.40
N ASP A 59 -10.18 -2.67 18.45
CA ASP A 59 -10.38 -4.01 18.99
C ASP A 59 -9.64 -5.07 18.14
N PRO A 60 -8.77 -5.92 18.76
CA PRO A 60 -7.97 -6.89 18.01
C PRO A 60 -8.79 -7.91 17.21
N TYR A 61 -9.93 -8.37 17.76
CA TYR A 61 -10.75 -9.36 17.10
C TYR A 61 -11.43 -8.77 15.85
N GLN A 62 -12.04 -7.59 15.99
CA GLN A 62 -12.64 -6.89 14.85
C GLN A 62 -11.60 -6.53 13.78
N ARG A 63 -10.39 -6.10 14.19
CA ARG A 63 -9.30 -5.85 13.24
C ARG A 63 -8.88 -7.11 12.48
N ALA A 64 -8.82 -8.26 13.15
CA ALA A 64 -8.54 -9.53 12.49
C ALA A 64 -9.64 -9.91 11.48
N GLN A 65 -10.92 -9.65 11.82
CA GLN A 65 -12.04 -9.86 10.88
C GLN A 65 -11.94 -8.93 9.66
N SER A 66 -11.63 -7.64 9.85
CA SER A 66 -11.41 -6.72 8.73
C SER A 66 -10.28 -7.19 7.80
N ARG A 67 -9.17 -7.67 8.36
CA ARG A 67 -8.04 -8.22 7.57
C ARG A 67 -8.42 -9.48 6.80
N LEU A 68 -9.19 -10.38 7.43
CA LEU A 68 -9.68 -11.59 6.76
C LEU A 68 -10.54 -11.27 5.54
N TRP A 69 -11.44 -10.30 5.66
CA TRP A 69 -12.29 -9.88 4.53
C TRP A 69 -11.48 -9.18 3.43
N ALA A 70 -10.51 -8.36 3.79
CA ALA A 70 -9.62 -7.71 2.83
C ALA A 70 -8.80 -8.74 2.03
N ASP A 71 -8.22 -9.72 2.73
CA ASP A 71 -7.50 -10.85 2.11
C ASP A 71 -8.41 -11.70 1.22
N PHE A 72 -9.64 -11.99 1.66
CA PHE A 72 -10.62 -12.71 0.84
C PHE A 72 -10.95 -11.98 -0.46
N VAL A 73 -11.13 -10.65 -0.41
CA VAL A 73 -11.41 -9.85 -1.60
C VAL A 73 -10.19 -9.82 -2.52
N ASP A 74 -8.99 -9.59 -1.98
CA ASP A 74 -7.75 -9.57 -2.77
C ASP A 74 -7.54 -10.92 -3.46
N ASN A 75 -7.62 -12.04 -2.73
CA ASN A 75 -7.46 -13.38 -3.31
C ASN A 75 -8.56 -13.78 -4.31
N LYS A 76 -9.76 -13.20 -4.22
CA LYS A 76 -10.88 -13.57 -5.08
C LYS A 76 -10.95 -12.75 -6.36
N TYR A 77 -10.48 -11.50 -6.34
CA TYR A 77 -10.70 -10.53 -7.41
C TYR A 77 -9.42 -9.93 -8.00
N ARG A 78 -8.25 -10.25 -7.46
CA ARG A 78 -6.94 -10.02 -8.08
C ARG A 78 -6.64 -11.13 -9.07
#